data_AF-A0A2D5YXQ9-F1
#
_entry.id   AF-A0A2D5YXQ9-F1
#
_cell.length_a   1.000
_cell.length_b   1.000
_cell.length_c   1.000
_cell.angle_alpha   90.00
_cell.angle_beta   90.00
_cell.angle_gamma   90.00
#
_symmetry.space_group_name_H-M   'P 1'
#
loop_
_entity.id
_entity.type
_entity.pdbx_description
1 polymer ?
#
loop_
_entity_poly.entity_id
_entity_poly.type
_entity_poly.pdbx_seq_one_letter_code
_entity_poly.pdbx_strand_id
1 'polypeptide(L)'
;MRVMYLMSRLPWPPHGGQEVHAHHVMRAMVDRGHELRLMLLEGPELGWWQSWPLQDRVKFECVGGNGEKADAAAGERGSIREYVRGRWARY
;
A
#
# COMPACT_ATOMS: atom_id res chain seq x y z
N MET A 1 -11.13 -6.47 14.09
CA MET A 1 -11.76 -5.37 13.32
C MET A 1 -10.97 -5.14 12.05
N ARG A 2 -11.65 -4.88 10.93
CA ARG A 2 -11.02 -4.54 9.64
C ARG A 2 -11.05 -3.02 9.47
N VAL A 3 -9.90 -2.43 9.11
CA VAL A 3 -9.75 -0.98 8.93
C VAL A 3 -9.29 -0.72 7.51
N MET A 4 -10.02 0.13 6.79
CA MET A 4 -9.62 0.63 5.47
C MET A 4 -8.99 2.00 5.63
N TYR A 5 -7.78 2.18 5.10
CA TYR A 5 -7.05 3.44 5.14
C TYR A 5 -6.89 3.98 3.72
N LEU A 6 -7.54 5.10 3.42
CA LEU A 6 -7.48 5.76 2.12
C LEU A 6 -6.36 6.80 2.11
N MET A 7 -5.49 6.73 1.12
CA MET A 7 -4.40 7.69 0.94
C MET A 7 -4.02 7.82 -0.54
N SER A 8 -3.44 8.97 -0.90
CA SER A 8 -2.97 9.20 -2.27
C SER A 8 -1.74 8.36 -2.60
N ARG A 9 -0.81 8.21 -1.65
CA ARG A 9 0.48 7.53 -1.82
C ARG A 9 0.82 6.70 -0.60
N LEU A 10 1.73 5.73 -0.80
CA LEU A 10 2.32 4.95 0.30
C LEU A 10 3.02 5.90 1.30
N PRO A 11 2.83 5.75 2.62
CA PRO A 11 3.47 6.60 3.63
C PRO A 11 4.91 6.11 3.90
N TRP A 12 5.62 5.71 2.85
CA TRP A 12 6.96 5.17 2.92
C TRP A 12 7.73 5.39 1.61
N PRO A 13 9.01 5.81 1.68
CA PRO A 13 9.65 6.36 2.88
C PRO A 13 8.94 7.65 3.31
N PRO A 14 8.83 7.94 4.62
CA PRO A 14 8.16 9.15 5.07
C PRO A 14 9.04 10.38 4.78
N HIS A 15 8.47 11.35 4.08
CA HIS A 15 9.08 12.63 3.72
C HIS A 15 8.52 13.80 4.53
N GLY A 16 7.34 13.66 5.14
CA GLY A 16 6.71 14.70 5.94
C GLY A 16 5.99 14.19 7.20
N GLY A 17 5.63 15.12 8.10
CA GLY A 17 5.00 14.79 9.38
C GLY A 17 3.69 14.01 9.27
N GLN A 18 2.92 14.24 8.20
CA GLN A 18 1.68 13.48 7.95
C GLN A 18 1.96 12.01 7.61
N GLU A 19 2.97 11.72 6.79
CA GLU A 19 3.35 10.36 6.41
C GLU A 19 3.97 9.62 7.60
N VAL A 20 4.80 10.31 8.39
CA VAL A 20 5.30 9.79 9.67
C VAL A 20 4.15 9.41 10.58
N HIS A 21 3.18 10.30 10.77
CA HIS A 21 2.02 10.02 11.62
C HIS A 21 1.19 8.85 11.10
N ALA A 22 0.87 8.83 9.80
CA ALA A 22 0.11 7.77 9.16
C ALA A 22 0.79 6.41 9.32
N HIS A 23 2.12 6.34 9.10
CA HIS A 23 2.90 5.13 9.31
C HIS A 23 2.79 4.60 10.75
N HIS A 24 2.95 5.47 11.75
CA HIS A 24 2.84 5.08 13.15
C HIS A 24 1.44 4.60 13.51
N VAL A 25 0.39 5.27 13.02
CA VAL A 25 -1.01 4.84 13.24
C VAL A 25 -1.24 3.46 12.63
N MET A 26 -0.80 3.22 11.39
CA MET A 26 -0.95 1.92 10.74
C MET A 26 -0.23 0.83 11.50
N ARG A 27 1.03 1.07 11.89
CA ARG A 27 1.79 0.12 12.72
C ARG A 27 1.05 -0.21 14.01
N ALA A 28 0.57 0.81 14.72
CA ALA A 28 -0.14 0.65 15.97
C ALA A 28 -1.48 -0.11 15.82
N MET A 29 -2.12 -0.04 14.65
CA MET A 29 -3.33 -0.79 14.33
C MET A 29 -3.00 -2.27 14.08
N VAL A 30 -1.99 -2.54 13.26
CA VAL A 30 -1.56 -3.90 12.94
C VAL A 30 -1.02 -4.61 14.20
N ASP A 31 -0.26 -3.90 15.06
CA ASP A 31 0.25 -4.44 16.33
C ASP A 31 -0.87 -4.77 17.33
N ARG A 32 -2.05 -4.14 17.21
CA ARG A 32 -3.26 -4.48 17.96
C ARG A 32 -4.08 -5.62 17.32
N GLY A 33 -3.59 -6.23 16.24
CA GLY A 33 -4.26 -7.33 15.56
C GLY A 33 -5.41 -6.90 14.65
N HIS A 34 -5.46 -5.63 14.23
CA HIS A 34 -6.42 -5.18 13.22
C HIS A 34 -5.97 -5.60 11.81
N GLU A 35 -6.91 -6.08 10.99
CA GLU A 35 -6.66 -6.29 9.55
C GLU A 35 -6.68 -4.93 8.86
N LEU A 36 -5.50 -4.44 8.48
CA LEU A 36 -5.35 -3.17 7.79
C LEU A 36 -5.38 -3.38 6.27
N ARG A 37 -6.26 -2.65 5.60
CA ARG A 37 -6.35 -2.56 4.15
C ARG A 37 -6.04 -1.15 3.71
N LEU A 38 -5.22 -1.01 2.69
CA LEU A 38 -4.84 0.27 2.12
C LEU A 38 -5.59 0.46 0.82
N MET A 39 -6.19 1.62 0.64
CA MET A 39 -6.66 2.07 -0.66
C MET A 39 -5.74 3.17 -1.13
N LEU A 40 -5.00 2.90 -2.20
CA LEU A 40 -4.02 3.83 -2.77
C LEU A 40 -4.57 4.41 -4.07
N LEU A 41 -4.60 5.75 -4.18
CA LEU A 41 -4.94 6.43 -5.45
C LEU A 41 -3.80 6.33 -6.46
N GLU A 42 -2.57 6.34 -5.97
CA GLU A 42 -1.37 6.10 -6.75
C GLU A 42 -0.70 4.82 -6.27
N GLY A 43 -0.35 3.98 -7.24
CA GLY A 43 0.44 2.79 -7.02
C GLY A 43 1.70 3.05 -6.20
N PRO A 44 2.05 2.18 -5.23
CA PRO A 44 3.31 2.33 -4.53
C PRO A 44 4.47 2.04 -5.49
N GLU A 45 5.56 2.80 -5.37
CA GLU A 45 6.81 2.46 -6.04
C GLU A 45 7.31 1.11 -5.53
N LEU A 46 7.73 0.21 -6.44
CA LEU A 46 8.10 -1.17 -6.07
C LEU A 46 9.20 -1.21 -5.02
N GLY A 47 10.23 -0.36 -5.14
CA GLY A 47 11.34 -0.29 -4.17
C GLY A 47 10.89 0.20 -2.80
N TRP A 48 9.92 1.11 -2.76
CA TRP A 48 9.37 1.62 -1.50
C TRP A 48 8.48 0.58 -0.83
N TRP A 49 7.63 -0.11 -1.59
CA TRP A 49 6.86 -1.22 -1.06
C TRP A 49 7.78 -2.30 -0.47
N GLN A 50 8.78 -2.76 -1.24
CA GLN A 50 9.71 -3.82 -0.85
C GLN A 50 10.49 -3.52 0.43
N SER A 51 10.75 -2.24 0.69
CA SER A 51 11.45 -1.78 1.90
C SER A 51 10.51 -1.40 3.04
N TRP A 52 9.19 -1.47 2.83
CA TRP A 52 8.23 -1.02 3.82
C TRP A 52 8.04 -2.07 4.94
N PRO A 53 8.24 -1.72 6.23
CA PRO A 53 8.18 -2.70 7.32
C PRO A 53 6.83 -3.38 7.53
N LEU A 54 5.76 -2.84 6.95
CA LEU A 54 4.39 -3.37 7.10
C LEU A 54 3.92 -4.15 5.86
N GLN A 55 4.72 -4.26 4.80
CA GLN A 55 4.32 -4.83 3.50
C GLN A 55 3.66 -6.23 3.60
N ASP A 56 4.16 -7.09 4.48
CA ASP A 56 3.67 -8.47 4.64
C ASP A 56 2.49 -8.57 5.62
N ARG A 57 2.14 -7.47 6.28
CA ARG A 57 1.12 -7.41 7.34
C ARG A 57 -0.14 -6.68 6.92
N VAL A 58 -0.15 -6.08 5.73
CA VAL A 58 -1.25 -5.29 5.21
C VAL A 58 -1.66 -5.76 3.83
N LYS A 59 -2.94 -5.61 3.51
CA LYS A 59 -3.44 -5.78 2.14
C LYS A 59 -3.52 -4.41 1.49
N PHE A 60 -3.32 -4.32 0.19
CA PHE A 60 -3.56 -3.07 -0.52
C PHE A 60 -4.43 -3.29 -1.75
N GLU A 61 -5.22 -2.27 -2.05
CA GLU A 61 -6.05 -2.13 -3.22
C GLU A 61 -5.63 -0.81 -3.87
N CYS A 62 -5.22 -0.86 -5.14
CA CYS A 62 -4.93 0.34 -5.90
C CYS A 62 -6.11 0.68 -6.80
N VAL A 63 -6.55 1.93 -6.78
CA VAL A 63 -7.53 2.45 -7.75
C VAL A 63 -6.73 3.19 -8.83
N GLY A 64 -6.57 2.57 -10.01
CA GLY A 64 -5.97 3.25 -11.16
C GLY A 64 -6.77 4.50 -11.56
N GLY A 65 -6.13 5.46 -12.23
CA GLY A 65 -6.77 6.70 -12.68
C GLY A 65 -7.93 6.51 -13.68
N ASN A 66 -8.10 5.30 -14.21
CA ASN A 66 -9.18 4.85 -15.08
C ASN A 66 -10.24 3.99 -14.36
N GLY A 67 -10.13 3.80 -13.04
CA GLY A 67 -11.02 2.93 -12.26
C GLY A 67 -10.65 1.45 -12.28
N GLU A 68 -9.51 1.05 -12.87
CA GLU A 68 -9.03 -0.33 -12.80
C GLU A 68 -8.55 -0.67 -11.38
N LYS A 69 -9.05 -1.78 -10.84
CA LYS A 69 -8.67 -2.32 -9.53
C LYS A 69 -7.57 -3.35 -9.70
N ALA A 70 -6.51 -3.21 -8.93
CA ALA A 70 -5.58 -4.30 -8.69
C ALA A 70 -5.63 -4.67 -7.21
N ASP A 71 -6.13 -5.87 -6.94
CA ASP A 71 -6.18 -6.45 -5.61
C ASP A 71 -4.88 -7.23 -5.38
N ALA A 72 -4.12 -6.83 -4.38
CA ALA A 72 -2.92 -7.52 -3.95
C ALA A 72 -3.13 -8.05 -2.53
N ALA A 73 -3.25 -9.37 -2.40
CA ALA A 73 -3.30 -10.01 -1.10
C ALA A 73 -1.95 -9.85 -0.38
N ALA A 74 -2.00 -9.63 0.95
CA ALA A 74 -0.84 -9.52 1.82
C ALA A 74 0.11 -10.71 1.62
N GLY A 75 1.37 -10.43 1.27
CA GLY A 75 2.40 -11.46 1.09
C GLY A 75 2.50 -12.09 -0.32
N GLU A 76 1.58 -11.82 -1.24
CA GLU A 76 1.74 -12.27 -2.63
C GLU A 76 2.69 -11.33 -3.39
N ARG A 77 4.00 -11.64 -3.35
CA ARG A 77 5.06 -10.91 -4.07
C ARG A 77 4.80 -10.69 -5.56
N GLY A 78 3.90 -11.47 -6.17
CA GLY A 78 3.52 -11.36 -7.59
C GLY A 78 2.65 -10.15 -7.91
N SER A 79 1.63 -9.88 -7.11
CA SER A 79 0.54 -8.93 -7.44
C SER A 79 1.02 -7.48 -7.53
N ILE A 80 1.92 -7.04 -6.65
CA ILE A 80 2.50 -5.68 -6.72
C ILE A 80 3.51 -5.54 -7.85
N ARG A 81 4.28 -6.59 -8.13
CA ARG A 81 5.25 -6.60 -9.23
C ARG A 81 4.53 -6.58 -10.57
N GLU A 82 3.43 -7.31 -10.69
CA GLU A 82 2.53 -7.31 -11.85
C GLU A 82 1.79 -5.98 -11.98
N TYR A 83 1.33 -5.38 -10.89
CA TYR A 83 0.73 -4.05 -10.89
C TYR A 83 1.73 -2.96 -11.34
N VAL A 84 2.94 -2.94 -10.76
CA VAL A 84 3.99 -2.00 -11.15
C VAL A 84 4.47 -2.26 -12.58
N ARG A 85 4.65 -3.51 -13.00
CA ARG A 85 5.02 -3.85 -14.39
C ARG A 85 3.90 -3.54 -15.39
N GLY A 86 2.64 -3.79 -15.02
CA GLY A 86 1.47 -3.58 -15.87
C GLY A 86 1.19 -2.10 -16.15
N ARG A 87 1.46 -1.22 -15.18
CA ARG A 87 1.34 0.25 -15.33
C ARG A 87 2.46 0.87 -16.18
N TRP A 88 3.61 0.19 -16.34
CA TRP A 88 4.77 0.66 -17.12
C TRP A 88 5.06 -0.15 -18.39
N ALA A 89 4.31 -1.20 -18.71
CA ALA A 89 4.44 -1.90 -19.99
C ALA A 89 3.74 -1.18 -21.16
N ARG A 90 3.09 -0.03 -20.92
CA ARG A 90 2.34 0.73 -21.94
C ARG A 90 2.70 2.22 -22.04
N TYR A 91 3.83 2.64 -21.49
CA TYR A 91 4.42 3.96 -21.75
C TYR A 91 5.92 3.82 -21.98
#